data_AF-A0A2E3ZGH2-F1
#
_entry.id   AF-A0A2E3ZGH2-F1
#
_cell.length_a   1.000
_cell.length_b   1.000
_cell.length_c   1.000
_cell.angle_alpha   90.00
_cell.angle_beta   90.00
_cell.angle_gamma   90.00
#
_symmetry.space_group_name_H-M   'P 1'
#
loop_
_entity.id
_entity.type
_entity.pdbx_description
1 polymer ?
#
loop_
_entity_poly.entity_id
_entity_poly.type
_entity_poly.pdbx_seq_one_letter_code
_entity_poly.pdbx_strand_id
1 'polypeptide(L)'
;MVPEGLFGSIDPLGVLALLLLYGPAYLSNTGAMIFGKAIPKITGMKVWVIDGGKDWKDGNRLLGDGKSWNGLLGGPLLSAFLTMLATYLWHGNGLESKPFYDPMMMAEYHLPFDGLFGFYGSAFFIGYVLGFGSLVGDSLGSFVKRRRGLKREGDISSKAPLLDTLPFAIVCFMFGLILFPNQLYGSHQLIPSMIWLLILTPIIHRSVNVLGYKLGLKSVPY
;
A
#
# COMPACT_ATOMS: atom_id res chain seq x y z
N MET A 1 -19.00 30.42 -5.60
CA MET A 1 -19.75 29.36 -4.90
C MET A 1 -19.12 28.04 -5.28
N VAL A 2 -18.75 27.23 -4.29
CA VAL A 2 -18.26 25.87 -4.52
C VAL A 2 -19.48 25.02 -4.91
N PRO A 3 -19.48 24.29 -6.03
CA PRO A 3 -20.63 23.47 -6.41
C PRO A 3 -20.95 22.43 -5.34
N GLU A 4 -22.23 22.35 -4.98
CA GLU A 4 -22.75 21.24 -4.18
C GLU A 4 -22.51 19.93 -4.93
N GLY A 5 -21.73 19.02 -4.33
CA GLY A 5 -21.31 17.76 -4.95
C GLY A 5 -19.80 17.47 -4.89
N LEU A 6 -18.99 18.33 -4.25
CA LEU A 6 -17.52 18.22 -4.21
C LEU A 6 -16.98 16.91 -3.59
N PHE A 7 -17.83 16.15 -2.90
CA PHE A 7 -17.58 14.77 -2.48
C PHE A 7 -18.83 13.95 -2.82
N GLY A 8 -19.00 13.58 -4.10
CA GLY A 8 -20.14 12.77 -4.57
C GLY A 8 -20.55 11.70 -3.54
N SER A 9 -21.87 11.56 -3.35
CA SER A 9 -22.50 10.75 -2.30
C SER A 9 -21.69 9.51 -1.98
N ILE A 10 -21.38 9.29 -0.70
CA ILE A 10 -20.64 8.12 -0.26
C ILE A 10 -21.27 6.86 -0.89
N ASP A 11 -20.48 6.15 -1.68
CA ASP A 11 -20.82 4.82 -2.19
C ASP A 11 -20.00 3.82 -1.36
N PRO A 12 -20.56 3.26 -0.27
CA PRO A 12 -19.82 2.34 0.60
C PRO A 12 -19.31 1.11 -0.16
N LEU A 13 -20.07 0.63 -1.16
CA LEU A 13 -19.65 -0.47 -2.01
C LEU A 13 -18.51 -0.05 -2.95
N GLY A 14 -18.54 1.18 -3.47
CA GLY A 14 -17.42 1.76 -4.23
C GLY A 14 -16.15 1.90 -3.42
N VAL A 15 -16.25 2.35 -2.16
CA VAL A 15 -15.10 2.41 -1.24
C VAL A 15 -14.57 1.01 -0.91
N LEU A 16 -15.46 0.05 -0.65
CA LEU A 16 -15.08 -1.34 -0.41
C LEU A 16 -14.42 -1.96 -1.66
N ALA A 17 -14.97 -1.70 -2.85
CA ALA A 17 -14.39 -2.16 -4.11
C ALA A 17 -12.99 -1.58 -4.31
N LEU A 18 -12.80 -0.30 -4.02
CA LEU A 18 -11.48 0.34 -4.07
C LEU A 18 -10.51 -0.28 -3.06
N LEU A 19 -10.98 -0.57 -1.83
CA LEU A 19 -10.19 -1.25 -0.81
C LEU A 19 -9.79 -2.66 -1.26
N LEU A 20 -10.66 -3.40 -1.97
CA LEU A 20 -10.32 -4.72 -2.51
C LEU A 20 -9.34 -4.62 -3.69
N LEU A 21 -9.51 -3.61 -4.55
CA LEU A 21 -8.66 -3.36 -5.71
C LEU A 21 -7.22 -2.96 -5.30
N TYR A 22 -7.09 -2.01 -4.36
CA TYR A 22 -5.80 -1.50 -3.86
C TYR A 22 -5.28 -2.25 -2.63
N GLY A 23 -6.11 -3.11 -2.02
CA GLY A 23 -5.78 -3.90 -0.84
C GLY A 23 -4.50 -4.73 -0.96
N PRO A 24 -4.23 -5.41 -2.10
CA PRO A 24 -2.94 -6.05 -2.35
C PRO A 24 -1.74 -5.13 -2.11
N ALA A 25 -1.80 -3.88 -2.62
CA ALA A 25 -0.74 -2.90 -2.46
C ALA A 25 -0.62 -2.38 -1.02
N TYR A 26 -1.72 -2.32 -0.27
CA TYR A 26 -1.69 -1.95 1.14
C TYR A 26 -0.98 -3.03 1.97
N LEU A 27 -1.18 -4.31 1.60
CA LEU A 27 -0.53 -5.46 2.21
C LEU A 27 0.97 -5.58 1.86
N SER A 28 1.51 -4.75 0.96
CA SER A 28 2.97 -4.65 0.76
C SER A 28 3.71 -4.26 2.04
N ASN A 29 3.09 -3.51 2.97
CA ASN A 29 3.65 -3.22 4.29
C ASN A 29 3.85 -4.50 5.12
N THR A 30 2.90 -5.43 5.06
CA THR A 30 3.02 -6.77 5.64
C THR A 30 4.11 -7.57 4.93
N GLY A 31 4.17 -7.48 3.59
CA GLY A 31 5.26 -8.04 2.80
C GLY A 31 6.63 -7.53 3.25
N ALA A 32 6.78 -6.22 3.46
CA ALA A 32 8.02 -5.62 3.91
C ALA A 32 8.45 -6.13 5.29
N MET A 33 7.49 -6.44 6.18
CA MET A 33 7.78 -7.10 7.46
C MET A 33 8.25 -8.55 7.27
N ILE A 34 7.68 -9.29 6.32
CA ILE A 34 8.11 -10.65 5.99
C ILE A 34 9.55 -10.64 5.44
N PHE A 35 9.80 -9.89 4.37
CA PHE A 35 11.09 -9.87 3.69
C PHE A 35 12.17 -9.07 4.44
N GLY A 36 11.77 -8.05 5.19
CA GLY A 36 12.67 -7.18 5.92
C GLY A 36 12.94 -7.59 7.37
N LYS A 37 12.15 -8.52 7.94
CA LYS A 37 12.33 -9.00 9.33
C LYS A 37 12.14 -10.50 9.50
N ALA A 38 11.00 -11.08 9.11
CA ALA A 38 10.69 -12.47 9.42
C ALA A 38 11.66 -13.45 8.73
N ILE A 39 11.82 -13.33 7.41
CA ILE A 39 12.76 -14.15 6.64
C ILE A 39 14.20 -13.94 7.13
N PRO A 40 14.73 -12.70 7.27
CA PRO A 40 16.06 -12.48 7.86
C PRO A 40 16.24 -13.12 9.24
N LYS A 41 15.24 -13.03 10.12
CA LYS A 41 15.29 -13.64 11.46
C LYS A 41 15.39 -15.17 11.40
N ILE A 42 14.69 -15.82 10.48
CA ILE A 42 14.68 -17.29 10.34
C ILE A 42 15.95 -17.78 9.62
N THR A 43 16.42 -17.04 8.62
CA THR A 43 17.51 -17.47 7.72
C THR A 43 18.89 -16.96 8.14
N GLY A 44 18.97 -16.00 9.06
CA GLY A 44 20.21 -15.30 9.39
C GLY A 44 20.68 -14.33 8.29
N MET A 45 19.88 -14.10 7.25
CA MET A 45 20.24 -13.18 6.18
C MET A 45 20.42 -11.75 6.71
N LYS A 46 21.40 -11.03 6.16
CA LYS A 46 21.65 -9.63 6.49
C LYS A 46 20.48 -8.75 6.06
N VAL A 47 20.05 -7.87 6.97
CA VAL A 47 19.09 -6.79 6.69
C VAL A 47 19.87 -5.53 6.28
N TRP A 48 19.61 -5.03 5.09
CA TRP A 48 20.25 -3.83 4.58
C TRP A 48 19.36 -2.61 4.82
N VAL A 49 19.60 -1.89 5.93
CA VAL A 49 18.88 -0.65 6.26
C VAL A 49 19.20 0.42 5.21
N ILE A 50 18.17 1.09 4.68
CA ILE A 50 18.28 2.00 3.52
C ILE A 50 19.20 3.19 3.82
N ASP A 51 19.07 3.79 5.01
CA ASP A 51 19.92 4.92 5.39
C ASP A 51 21.27 4.52 5.98
N GLY A 52 21.52 3.22 6.20
CA GLY A 52 22.77 2.71 6.75
C GLY A 52 23.17 3.31 8.09
N GLY A 53 22.22 3.80 8.91
CA GLY A 53 22.55 4.44 10.18
C GLY A 53 22.74 5.95 10.11
N LYS A 54 22.66 6.56 8.92
CA LYS A 54 22.99 7.97 8.73
C LYS A 54 21.90 8.91 9.25
N ASP A 55 22.35 10.02 9.83
CA ASP A 55 21.52 11.17 10.18
C ASP A 55 21.39 12.15 9.02
N TRP A 56 20.32 12.92 9.03
CA TRP A 56 20.13 14.08 8.17
C TRP A 56 20.73 15.33 8.82
N LYS A 57 20.73 16.46 8.10
CA LYS A 57 21.29 17.73 8.58
C LYS A 57 20.68 18.29 9.87
N ASP A 58 19.54 17.75 10.30
CA ASP A 58 18.84 18.13 11.52
C ASP A 58 19.21 17.25 12.73
N GLY A 59 20.17 16.33 12.59
CA GLY A 59 20.62 15.43 13.65
C GLY A 59 19.68 14.26 13.93
N ASN A 60 18.57 14.12 13.20
CA ASN A 60 17.71 12.95 13.26
C ASN A 60 18.06 11.97 12.12
N ARG A 61 17.86 10.67 12.34
CA ARG A 61 18.02 9.62 11.32
C ARG A 61 17.36 9.99 9.99
N LEU A 62 17.90 9.58 8.86
CA LEU A 62 17.29 9.88 7.56
C LEU A 62 15.91 9.21 7.41
N LEU A 63 15.83 7.90 7.70
CA LEU A 63 14.59 7.10 7.66
C LEU A 63 14.37 6.31 8.96
N GLY A 64 15.43 5.74 9.53
CA GLY A 64 15.40 4.85 10.69
C GLY A 64 15.44 3.35 10.31
N ASP A 65 15.72 2.50 11.31
CA ASP A 65 16.03 1.07 11.11
C ASP A 65 14.88 0.25 10.54
N GLY A 66 13.66 0.78 10.59
CA GLY A 66 12.47 0.15 10.05
C GLY A 66 12.40 0.11 8.53
N LYS A 67 13.32 0.78 7.80
CA LYS A 67 13.32 0.87 6.33
C LYS A 67 14.52 0.13 5.77
N SER A 68 14.29 -1.04 5.16
CA SER A 68 15.34 -1.89 4.58
C SER A 68 15.11 -2.16 3.10
N TRP A 69 16.19 -2.37 2.35
CA TRP A 69 16.15 -2.77 0.94
C TRP A 69 15.45 -4.11 0.75
N ASN A 70 15.67 -5.07 1.67
CA ASN A 70 14.97 -6.35 1.66
C ASN A 70 13.44 -6.15 1.71
N GLY A 71 12.98 -5.26 2.60
CA GLY A 71 11.56 -4.94 2.73
C GLY A 71 11.03 -4.17 1.52
N LEU A 72 11.75 -3.15 1.04
CA LEU A 72 11.34 -2.30 -0.07
C LEU A 72 11.20 -3.06 -1.40
N LEU A 73 12.11 -4.00 -1.68
CA LEU A 73 12.11 -4.77 -2.93
C LEU A 73 11.34 -6.09 -2.83
N GLY A 74 11.35 -6.72 -1.66
CA GLY A 74 10.66 -7.99 -1.43
C GLY A 74 9.19 -7.83 -1.05
N GLY A 75 8.85 -6.78 -0.29
CA GLY A 75 7.47 -6.52 0.13
C GLY A 75 6.44 -6.41 -1.00
N PRO A 76 6.75 -5.77 -2.14
CA PRO A 76 5.84 -5.69 -3.27
C PRO A 76 5.55 -7.03 -3.94
N LEU A 77 6.37 -8.07 -3.72
CA LEU A 77 6.06 -9.43 -4.21
C LEU A 77 4.75 -9.96 -3.62
N LEU A 78 4.47 -9.68 -2.34
CA LEU A 78 3.19 -10.08 -1.73
C LEU A 78 2.01 -9.39 -2.43
N SER A 79 2.15 -8.08 -2.71
CA SER A 79 1.14 -7.33 -3.47
C SER A 79 0.95 -7.92 -4.87
N ALA A 80 2.04 -8.20 -5.58
CA ALA A 80 2.02 -8.80 -6.92
C ALA A 80 1.25 -10.13 -6.96
N PHE A 81 1.55 -11.06 -6.05
CA PHE A 81 0.84 -12.34 -5.98
C PHE A 81 -0.62 -12.17 -5.58
N LEU A 82 -0.94 -11.23 -4.67
CA LEU A 82 -2.32 -10.97 -4.26
C LEU A 82 -3.15 -10.32 -5.37
N THR A 83 -2.57 -9.41 -6.17
CA THR A 83 -3.25 -8.85 -7.35
C THR A 83 -3.49 -9.92 -8.40
N MET A 84 -2.50 -10.79 -8.66
CA MET A 84 -2.66 -11.93 -9.56
C MET A 84 -3.77 -12.89 -9.07
N LEU A 85 -3.81 -13.17 -7.77
CA LEU A 85 -4.88 -13.98 -7.17
C LEU A 85 -6.25 -13.32 -7.28
N ALA A 86 -6.36 -12.02 -6.98
CA ALA A 86 -7.59 -11.25 -7.13
C ALA A 86 -8.09 -11.29 -8.59
N THR A 87 -7.17 -11.15 -9.54
CA THR A 87 -7.45 -11.26 -10.98
C THR A 87 -7.95 -12.65 -11.35
N TYR A 88 -7.33 -13.71 -10.82
CA TYR A 88 -7.81 -15.07 -11.03
C TYR A 88 -9.21 -15.31 -10.45
N LEU A 89 -9.47 -14.84 -9.22
CA LEU A 89 -10.74 -15.07 -8.52
C LEU A 89 -11.91 -14.28 -9.11
N TRP A 90 -11.66 -13.10 -9.64
CA TRP A 90 -12.68 -12.17 -10.13
C TRP A 90 -12.65 -11.99 -11.64
N HIS A 91 -11.99 -12.89 -12.36
CA HIS A 91 -11.86 -12.79 -13.80
C HIS A 91 -13.24 -12.72 -14.49
N GLY A 92 -13.40 -11.75 -15.39
CA GLY A 92 -14.65 -11.53 -16.12
C GLY A 92 -15.70 -10.69 -15.38
N ASN A 93 -15.44 -10.29 -14.13
CA ASN A 93 -16.29 -9.35 -13.41
C ASN A 93 -16.16 -7.93 -13.99
N GLY A 94 -17.31 -7.29 -14.24
CA GLY A 94 -17.38 -5.92 -14.75
C GLY A 94 -17.73 -4.89 -13.67
N LEU A 95 -18.13 -3.70 -14.10
CA LEU A 95 -18.52 -2.59 -13.20
C LEU A 95 -19.78 -2.90 -12.36
N GLU A 96 -20.63 -3.81 -12.83
CA GLU A 96 -21.83 -4.25 -12.11
C GLU A 96 -21.52 -5.23 -10.96
N SER A 97 -20.30 -5.79 -10.93
CA SER A 97 -19.90 -6.83 -9.97
C SER A 97 -19.36 -6.27 -8.66
N LYS A 98 -19.74 -5.05 -8.26
CA LYS A 98 -19.32 -4.43 -6.99
C LYS A 98 -19.56 -5.39 -5.80
N PRO A 99 -18.59 -5.56 -4.88
CA PRO A 99 -17.29 -4.89 -4.81
C PRO A 99 -16.14 -5.65 -5.49
N PHE A 100 -16.42 -6.77 -6.16
CA PHE A 100 -15.45 -7.71 -6.69
C PHE A 100 -15.15 -7.45 -8.16
N TYR A 101 -14.43 -6.38 -8.44
CA TYR A 101 -13.99 -6.05 -9.79
C TYR A 101 -12.89 -6.98 -10.28
N ASP A 102 -12.90 -7.33 -11.58
CA ASP A 102 -11.70 -7.84 -12.23
C ASP A 102 -10.65 -6.70 -12.22
N PRO A 103 -9.52 -6.85 -11.51
CA PRO A 103 -8.49 -5.81 -11.44
C PRO A 103 -7.92 -5.42 -12.82
N MET A 104 -8.06 -6.32 -13.79
CA MET A 104 -7.59 -6.17 -15.16
C MET A 104 -8.74 -5.91 -16.15
N MET A 105 -9.97 -5.58 -15.69
CA MET A 105 -11.13 -5.42 -16.60
C MET A 105 -10.94 -4.33 -17.68
N MET A 106 -10.12 -3.32 -17.37
CA MET A 106 -9.80 -2.20 -18.28
C MET A 106 -8.41 -2.36 -18.91
N ALA A 107 -7.77 -3.52 -18.73
CA ALA A 107 -6.54 -3.83 -19.43
C ALA A 107 -6.87 -4.10 -20.89
N GLU A 108 -6.90 -3.04 -21.69
CA GLU A 108 -6.63 -3.17 -23.12
C GLU A 108 -5.32 -3.97 -23.26
N TYR A 109 -5.24 -4.84 -24.28
CA TYR A 109 -4.14 -5.76 -24.61
C TYR A 109 -2.80 -5.05 -24.96
N HIS A 110 -2.45 -4.01 -24.22
CA HIS A 110 -1.45 -3.00 -24.52
C HIS A 110 -0.57 -2.69 -23.30
N LEU A 111 -0.56 -3.52 -22.26
CA LEU A 111 0.55 -3.44 -21.33
C LEU A 111 1.79 -3.95 -22.05
N PRO A 112 2.94 -3.25 -21.95
CA PRO A 112 4.16 -3.60 -22.69
C PRO A 112 4.67 -5.02 -22.37
N PHE A 113 4.12 -5.65 -21.34
CA PHE A 113 4.46 -6.97 -20.86
C PHE A 113 3.42 -8.06 -21.17
N ASP A 114 2.26 -7.75 -21.76
CA ASP A 114 1.24 -8.78 -22.08
C ASP A 114 1.82 -9.84 -23.02
N GLY A 115 2.62 -9.44 -24.00
CA GLY A 115 3.30 -10.38 -24.90
C GLY A 115 4.43 -11.19 -24.26
N LEU A 116 4.96 -10.76 -23.10
CA LEU A 116 6.09 -11.39 -22.42
C LEU A 116 5.67 -12.28 -21.24
N PHE A 117 4.69 -11.86 -20.45
CA PHE A 117 4.27 -12.54 -19.23
C PHE A 117 2.79 -12.95 -19.23
N GLY A 118 2.02 -12.58 -20.26
CA GLY A 118 0.59 -12.85 -20.35
C GLY A 118 -0.25 -12.05 -19.34
N PHE A 119 -1.57 -12.25 -19.39
CA PHE A 119 -2.56 -11.53 -18.59
C PHE A 119 -2.25 -11.55 -17.08
N TYR A 120 -1.97 -12.72 -16.51
CA TYR A 120 -1.65 -12.85 -15.08
C TYR A 120 -0.28 -12.26 -14.72
N GLY A 121 0.68 -12.28 -15.65
CA GLY A 121 1.97 -11.62 -15.48
C GLY A 121 1.85 -10.10 -15.44
N SER A 122 0.97 -9.53 -16.24
CA SER A 122 0.64 -8.10 -16.19
C SER A 122 -0.06 -7.73 -14.87
N ALA A 123 -0.98 -8.56 -14.38
CA ALA A 123 -1.57 -8.38 -13.04
C ALA A 123 -0.51 -8.41 -11.93
N PHE A 124 0.43 -9.36 -12.01
CA PHE A 124 1.57 -9.44 -11.10
C PHE A 124 2.41 -8.15 -11.15
N PHE A 125 2.74 -7.66 -12.35
CA PHE A 125 3.54 -6.44 -12.53
C PHE A 125 2.84 -5.20 -11.94
N ILE A 126 1.55 -5.00 -12.24
CA ILE A 126 0.78 -3.88 -11.67
C ILE A 126 0.78 -3.96 -10.13
N GLY A 127 0.48 -5.15 -9.58
CA GLY A 127 0.53 -5.37 -8.14
C GLY A 127 1.90 -5.06 -7.53
N TYR A 128 2.99 -5.44 -8.20
CA TYR A 128 4.35 -5.12 -7.77
C TYR A 128 4.60 -3.60 -7.77
N VAL A 129 4.27 -2.90 -8.85
CA VAL A 129 4.49 -1.44 -8.98
C VAL A 129 3.68 -0.67 -7.93
N LEU A 130 2.40 -1.00 -7.74
CA LEU A 130 1.56 -0.35 -6.73
C LEU A 130 2.05 -0.66 -5.31
N GLY A 131 2.44 -1.91 -5.04
CA GLY A 131 3.05 -2.31 -3.77
C GLY A 131 4.36 -1.57 -3.50
N PHE A 132 5.19 -1.38 -4.52
CA PHE A 132 6.42 -0.58 -4.42
C PHE A 132 6.11 0.89 -4.12
N GLY A 133 5.15 1.50 -4.82
CA GLY A 133 4.68 2.86 -4.56
C GLY A 133 4.18 3.05 -3.13
N SER A 134 3.43 2.08 -2.60
CA SER A 134 3.01 2.07 -1.19
C SER A 134 4.20 2.14 -0.23
N LEU A 135 5.24 1.32 -0.44
CA LEU A 135 6.44 1.32 0.41
C LEU A 135 7.32 2.56 0.24
N VAL A 136 7.32 3.18 -0.95
CA VAL A 136 7.91 4.51 -1.17
C VAL A 136 7.16 5.54 -0.32
N GLY A 137 5.83 5.54 -0.33
CA GLY A 137 5.03 6.43 0.50
C GLY A 137 5.24 6.23 2.01
N ASP A 138 5.33 4.98 2.48
CA ASP A 138 5.67 4.66 3.87
C ASP A 138 7.10 5.13 4.25
N SER A 139 8.03 5.07 3.29
CA SER A 139 9.38 5.65 3.46
C SER A 139 9.36 7.18 3.53
N LEU A 140 8.58 7.85 2.69
CA LEU A 140 8.36 9.31 2.76
C LEU A 140 7.70 9.71 4.09
N GLY A 141 6.69 8.97 4.54
CA GLY A 141 6.09 9.16 5.85
C GLY A 141 7.12 9.02 6.98
N SER A 142 8.04 8.06 6.85
CA SER A 142 9.12 7.88 7.81
C SER A 142 10.14 9.00 7.78
N PHE A 143 10.54 9.48 6.61
CA PHE A 143 11.35 10.69 6.47
C PHE A 143 10.70 11.87 7.22
N VAL A 144 9.42 12.16 6.96
CA VAL A 144 8.69 13.24 7.64
C VAL A 144 8.63 13.03 9.15
N LYS A 145 8.42 11.79 9.62
CA LYS A 145 8.46 11.46 11.05
C LYS A 145 9.83 11.83 11.66
N ARG A 146 10.94 11.49 11.00
CA ARG A 146 12.28 11.83 11.48
C ARG A 146 12.52 13.34 11.56
N ARG A 147 12.04 14.11 10.56
CA ARG A 147 12.11 15.58 10.58
C ARG A 147 11.34 16.22 11.74
N ARG A 148 10.38 15.51 12.33
CA ARG A 148 9.62 15.91 13.53
C ARG A 148 10.22 15.39 14.85
N GLY A 149 11.42 14.81 14.82
CA GLY A 149 12.08 14.25 16.01
C GLY A 149 11.49 12.93 16.52
N LEU A 150 10.56 12.32 15.78
CA LEU A 150 9.98 11.02 16.16
C LEU A 150 11.01 9.94 15.92
N LYS A 151 11.30 9.06 16.88
CA LYS A 151 12.40 8.08 16.79
C LYS A 151 11.98 6.74 16.17
N ARG A 152 12.92 6.08 15.49
CA ARG A 152 12.79 4.70 14.99
C ARG A 152 14.16 4.02 14.92
N GLU A 153 14.65 3.61 16.08
CA GLU A 153 16.01 3.07 16.29
C GLU A 153 15.92 1.89 17.26
N GLY A 154 16.44 0.73 16.86
CA GLY A 154 16.28 -0.52 17.61
C GLY A 154 14.83 -0.81 17.97
N ASP A 155 14.58 -1.03 19.27
CA ASP A 155 13.25 -1.33 19.81
C ASP A 155 12.37 -0.09 20.03
N ILE A 156 12.92 1.11 19.85
CA ILE A 156 12.19 2.36 20.05
C ILE A 156 11.42 2.74 18.79
N SER A 157 10.12 3.02 18.94
CA SER A 157 9.25 3.54 17.87
C SER A 157 8.25 4.54 18.41
N SER A 158 8.35 5.80 17.97
CA SER A 158 7.31 6.80 18.23
C SER A 158 6.06 6.52 17.38
N LYS A 159 4.87 6.82 17.93
CA LYS A 159 3.59 6.70 17.21
C LYS A 159 3.26 7.97 16.44
N ALA A 160 2.71 7.84 15.24
CA ALA A 160 2.18 8.97 14.48
C ALA A 160 1.01 8.52 13.60
N PRO A 161 -0.21 8.38 14.16
CA PRO A 161 -1.33 7.67 13.52
C PRO A 161 -1.61 8.09 12.06
N LEU A 162 -1.59 9.39 11.76
CA LEU A 162 -1.82 9.89 10.39
C LEU A 162 -0.63 9.61 9.46
N LEU A 163 0.60 9.80 9.93
CA LEU A 163 1.81 9.52 9.15
C LEU A 163 2.08 8.02 8.99
N ASP A 164 1.48 7.20 9.84
CA ASP A 164 1.53 5.74 9.79
C ASP A 164 0.47 5.15 8.84
N THR A 165 -0.52 5.95 8.40
CA THR A 165 -1.67 5.44 7.64
C THR A 165 -1.92 6.12 6.29
N LEU A 166 -1.57 7.40 6.13
CA LEU A 166 -1.90 8.16 4.91
C LEU A 166 -0.79 8.16 3.85
N PRO A 167 0.51 8.33 4.18
CA PRO A 167 1.55 8.51 3.15
C PRO A 167 1.66 7.34 2.17
N PHE A 168 1.56 6.10 2.66
CA PHE A 168 1.62 4.91 1.80
C PHE A 168 0.42 4.87 0.83
N ALA A 169 -0.78 5.17 1.33
CA ALA A 169 -2.01 5.14 0.54
C ALA A 169 -2.02 6.23 -0.54
N ILE A 170 -1.61 7.46 -0.17
CA ILE A 170 -1.52 8.59 -1.10
C ILE A 170 -0.57 8.28 -2.24
N VAL A 171 0.65 7.82 -1.95
CA VAL A 171 1.62 7.52 -3.01
C VAL A 171 1.20 6.31 -3.84
N CYS A 172 0.55 5.31 -3.23
CA CYS A 172 -0.04 4.18 -3.96
C CYS A 172 -1.08 4.64 -4.98
N PHE A 173 -2.01 5.53 -4.60
CA PHE A 173 -2.98 6.11 -5.53
C PHE A 173 -2.32 6.96 -6.60
N MET A 174 -1.31 7.76 -6.26
CA MET A 174 -0.53 8.51 -7.25
C MET A 174 0.13 7.59 -8.28
N PHE A 175 0.67 6.44 -7.85
CA PHE A 175 1.23 5.45 -8.75
C PHE A 175 0.16 4.89 -9.69
N GLY A 176 -1.03 4.56 -9.18
CA GLY A 176 -2.17 4.15 -10.00
C GLY A 176 -2.54 5.17 -11.05
N LEU A 177 -2.76 6.42 -10.63
CA LEU A 177 -3.17 7.54 -11.49
C LEU A 177 -2.12 7.90 -12.55
N ILE A 178 -0.83 7.86 -12.21
CA ILE A 178 0.24 8.33 -13.09
C ILE A 178 0.76 7.20 -14.00
N LEU A 179 0.95 6.00 -13.45
CA LEU A 179 1.61 4.91 -14.19
C LEU A 179 0.61 4.02 -14.92
N PHE A 180 -0.65 4.00 -14.50
CA PHE A 180 -1.71 3.16 -15.07
C PHE A 180 -2.96 3.96 -15.47
N PRO A 181 -2.85 5.11 -16.18
CA PRO A 181 -3.97 6.02 -16.44
C PRO A 181 -5.08 5.41 -17.30
N ASN A 182 -4.74 4.44 -18.16
CA ASN A 182 -5.70 3.74 -19.02
C ASN A 182 -6.22 2.44 -18.39
N GLN A 183 -5.86 2.16 -17.14
CA GLN A 183 -6.28 0.98 -16.40
C GLN A 183 -7.28 1.37 -15.32
N LEU A 184 -7.98 0.37 -14.77
CA LEU A 184 -8.94 0.60 -13.69
C LEU A 184 -8.29 1.38 -12.52
N TYR A 185 -7.05 1.03 -12.18
CA TYR A 185 -6.27 1.69 -11.12
C TYR A 185 -6.10 3.21 -11.32
N GLY A 186 -5.90 3.67 -12.55
CA GLY A 186 -5.71 5.10 -12.86
C GLY A 186 -6.97 5.85 -13.23
N SER A 187 -8.15 5.21 -13.19
CA SER A 187 -9.40 5.85 -13.55
C SER A 187 -9.75 7.01 -12.62
N HIS A 188 -9.93 8.21 -13.19
CA HIS A 188 -10.37 9.39 -12.45
C HIS A 188 -11.73 9.23 -11.78
N GLN A 189 -12.56 8.29 -12.24
CA GLN A 189 -13.85 7.97 -11.61
C GLN A 189 -13.69 7.40 -10.20
N LEU A 190 -12.52 6.84 -9.86
CA LEU A 190 -12.23 6.32 -8.53
C LEU A 190 -11.79 7.38 -7.53
N ILE A 191 -11.49 8.62 -7.96
CA ILE A 191 -10.99 9.70 -7.09
C ILE A 191 -11.91 9.96 -5.88
N PRO A 192 -13.25 10.04 -6.03
CA PRO A 192 -14.14 10.19 -4.87
C PRO A 192 -13.98 9.05 -3.86
N SER A 193 -13.90 7.80 -4.32
CA SER A 193 -13.66 6.63 -3.46
C SER A 193 -12.27 6.64 -2.83
N MET A 194 -11.24 7.14 -3.53
CA MET A 194 -9.89 7.29 -2.99
C MET A 194 -9.88 8.30 -1.83
N ILE A 195 -10.55 9.44 -2.00
CA ILE A 195 -10.68 10.46 -0.95
C ILE A 195 -11.39 9.87 0.28
N TRP A 196 -12.53 9.19 0.08
CA TRP A 196 -13.24 8.53 1.17
C TRP A 196 -12.39 7.45 1.85
N LEU A 197 -11.66 6.65 1.08
CA LEU A 197 -10.77 5.64 1.62
C LEU A 197 -9.63 6.26 2.43
N LEU A 198 -9.04 7.39 2.01
CA LEU A 198 -8.04 8.11 2.80
C LEU A 198 -8.61 8.59 4.15
N ILE A 199 -9.84 9.12 4.17
CA ILE A 199 -10.52 9.53 5.40
C ILE A 199 -10.77 8.33 6.32
N LEU A 200 -11.17 7.20 5.74
CA LEU A 200 -11.50 5.99 6.50
C LEU A 200 -10.27 5.17 6.91
N THR A 201 -9.13 5.30 6.23
CA THR A 201 -7.95 4.47 6.46
C THR A 201 -7.44 4.53 7.92
N PRO A 202 -7.33 5.69 8.59
CA PRO A 202 -6.97 5.75 10.01
C PRO A 202 -7.95 5.00 10.92
N ILE A 203 -9.25 5.04 10.59
CA ILE A 203 -10.32 4.37 11.34
C ILE A 203 -10.22 2.86 11.13
N ILE A 204 -10.11 2.41 9.87
CA ILE A 204 -9.96 1.00 9.50
C ILE A 204 -8.73 0.42 10.20
N HIS A 205 -7.59 1.10 10.12
CA HIS A 205 -6.34 0.64 10.74
C HIS A 205 -6.48 0.49 12.26
N ARG A 206 -7.07 1.49 12.93
CA ARG A 206 -7.33 1.42 14.38
C ARG A 206 -8.28 0.27 14.73
N SER A 207 -9.35 0.08 13.98
CA SER A 207 -10.31 -1.01 14.20
C SER A 207 -9.65 -2.37 14.08
N VAL A 208 -8.84 -2.59 13.04
CA VAL A 208 -8.09 -3.84 12.86
C VAL A 208 -7.10 -4.07 14.02
N ASN A 209 -6.44 -3.03 14.52
CA ASN A 209 -5.52 -3.16 15.65
C ASN A 209 -6.23 -3.50 16.96
N VAL A 210 -7.38 -2.87 17.23
CA VAL A 210 -8.20 -3.20 18.41
C VAL A 210 -8.73 -4.63 18.33
N LEU A 211 -9.21 -5.07 17.16
CA LEU A 211 -9.67 -6.45 16.96
C LEU A 211 -8.54 -7.45 17.15
N GLY A 212 -7.36 -7.21 16.56
CA GLY A 212 -6.18 -8.05 16.74
C GLY A 212 -5.76 -8.16 18.20
N TYR A 213 -5.84 -7.07 18.98
CA TYR A 213 -5.58 -7.10 20.42
C TYR A 213 -6.62 -7.92 21.18
N LYS A 214 -7.91 -7.73 20.90
CA LYS A 214 -9.00 -8.49 21.54
C LYS A 214 -8.93 -9.99 21.25
N LEU A 215 -8.43 -10.37 20.08
CA LEU A 215 -8.23 -11.77 19.69
C LEU A 215 -6.89 -12.35 20.19
N GLY A 216 -6.10 -11.59 20.95
CA GLY A 216 -4.78 -12.04 21.44
C GLY A 216 -3.69 -12.12 20.36
N LEU A 217 -3.96 -11.65 19.14
CA LEU A 217 -3.02 -11.64 18.02
C LEU A 217 -2.01 -10.48 18.09
N LYS A 218 -2.34 -9.41 18.83
CA LYS A 218 -1.44 -8.28 19.09
C LYS A 218 -1.28 -8.05 20.59
N SER A 219 -0.09 -7.62 20.99
CA SER A 219 0.21 -7.21 22.37
C SER A 219 -0.34 -5.84 22.73
N VAL A 220 -0.70 -5.00 21.74
CA VAL A 220 -1.21 -3.63 21.95
C VAL A 220 -2.34 -3.28 20.98
N PRO A 221 -3.30 -2.40 21.36
CA PRO A 221 -4.51 -2.10 20.59
C PRO A 221 -4.37 -0.98 19.55
N TYR A 222 -3.15 -0.52 19.27
CA TYR A 222 -2.88 0.65 18.42
C TYR A 222 -1.90 0.32 17.29
#